data_AF-A0A8B9HVQ3-F1
#
_entry.id   AF-A0A8B9HVQ3-F1
#
_cell.length_a   1.000
_cell.length_b   1.000
_cell.length_c   1.000
_cell.angle_alpha   90.00
_cell.angle_beta   90.00
_cell.angle_gamma   90.00
#
_symmetry.space_group_name_H-M   'P 1'
#
loop_
_entity.id
_entity.type
_entity.pdbx_description
1 polymer ?
#
loop_
_entity_poly.entity_id
_entity_poly.type
_entity_poly.pdbx_seq_one_letter_code
_entity_poly.pdbx_strand_id
1 'polypeptide(L)'
;MTDAVFLAERLYAEVHSEDALFLLATCYYRSGKAYKAYHLLKGHSCTTPQCKYLLAKCCVELSKLAEGEQILTGGVLNKQKSQDDIVTEFGDSSCFTLALLGQIYCKTDRLGKGAECYQKSLSENPFLWSPFESLCQIGERPDPEQIFKLTSLQSFIGGSGGGAPIFPISPAHTPSHNVLHRQVDSLCLIIGSSSSSSSSAFSSCFILLASFFFFFFF
;
A
#
# COMPACT_ATOMS: atom_id res chain seq x y z
N MET A 1 10.97 -12.77 16.91
CA MET A 1 10.86 -13.25 15.52
C MET A 1 11.52 -14.61 15.29
N THR A 2 12.36 -15.10 16.22
CA THR A 2 13.03 -16.41 16.15
C THR A 2 12.07 -17.58 15.99
N ASP A 3 10.98 -17.62 16.76
CA ASP A 3 10.01 -18.72 16.71
C ASP A 3 9.31 -18.81 15.34
N ALA A 4 8.95 -17.65 14.77
CA ALA A 4 8.33 -17.57 13.45
C ALA A 4 9.24 -18.13 12.34
N VAL A 5 10.54 -17.81 12.39
CA VAL A 5 11.51 -18.36 11.43
C VAL A 5 11.61 -19.88 11.58
N PHE A 6 11.75 -20.39 12.80
CA PHE A 6 11.85 -21.84 13.04
C PHE A 6 10.62 -22.59 12.52
N LEU A 7 9.42 -22.09 12.81
CA LEU A 7 8.17 -22.69 12.34
C LEU A 7 8.05 -22.62 10.81
N ALA A 8 8.43 -21.50 10.19
CA ALA A 8 8.40 -21.37 8.73
C ALA A 8 9.42 -22.28 8.04
N GLU A 9 10.61 -22.49 8.62
CA GLU A 9 11.60 -23.45 8.12
C GLU A 9 11.06 -24.89 8.16
N ARG A 10 10.39 -25.26 9.27
CA ARG A 10 9.75 -26.57 9.41
C ARG A 10 8.61 -26.74 8.40
N LEU A 11 7.73 -25.74 8.27
CA LEU A 11 6.63 -25.77 7.32
C LEU A 11 7.13 -25.92 5.87
N TYR A 12 8.13 -25.14 5.48
CA TYR A 12 8.68 -25.20 4.13
C TYR A 12 9.35 -26.54 3.84
N ALA A 13 10.09 -27.09 4.81
CA ALA A 13 10.71 -28.41 4.69
C ALA A 13 9.71 -29.57 4.66
N GLU A 14 8.46 -29.37 5.11
CA GLU A 14 7.41 -30.38 5.02
C GLU A 14 6.64 -30.25 3.70
N VAL A 15 6.13 -29.06 3.39
CA VAL A 15 5.15 -28.85 2.31
C VAL A 15 5.80 -28.45 0.98
N HIS A 16 6.95 -27.79 1.00
CA HIS A 16 7.68 -27.30 -0.18
C HIS A 16 6.84 -26.49 -1.19
N SER A 17 5.80 -25.78 -0.72
CA SER A 17 4.96 -24.93 -1.58
C SER A 17 5.52 -23.52 -1.75
N GLU A 18 5.09 -22.81 -2.81
CA GLU A 18 5.44 -21.39 -3.03
C GLU A 18 4.91 -20.49 -1.90
N ASP A 19 3.75 -20.81 -1.31
CA ASP A 19 3.21 -20.06 -0.17
C ASP A 19 4.08 -20.22 1.08
N ALA A 20 4.54 -21.44 1.36
CA ALA A 20 5.43 -21.71 2.49
C ALA A 20 6.82 -21.06 2.26
N LEU A 21 7.30 -21.04 1.02
CA LEU A 21 8.52 -20.34 0.62
C LEU A 21 8.40 -18.83 0.86
N PHE A 22 7.31 -18.22 0.40
CA PHE A 22 7.03 -16.80 0.59
C PHE A 22 6.93 -16.44 2.08
N LEU A 23 6.25 -17.27 2.87
CA LEU A 23 6.13 -17.08 4.31
C LEU A 23 7.50 -17.14 4.99
N LEU A 24 8.34 -18.13 4.66
CA LEU A 24 9.70 -18.23 5.19
C LEU A 24 10.57 -17.04 4.79
N ALA A 25 10.53 -16.62 3.53
CA ALA A 25 11.24 -15.44 3.06
C ALA A 25 10.79 -14.17 3.81
N THR A 26 9.48 -14.05 4.07
CA THR A 26 8.91 -12.96 4.85
C THR A 26 9.44 -12.97 6.29
N CYS A 27 9.48 -14.15 6.94
CA CYS A 27 10.06 -14.28 8.28
C CYS A 27 11.54 -13.88 8.31
N TYR A 28 12.33 -14.27 7.30
CA TYR A 28 13.72 -13.85 7.19
C TYR A 28 13.87 -12.34 6.99
N TYR A 29 13.10 -11.77 6.07
CA TYR A 29 13.12 -10.35 5.76
C TYR A 29 12.76 -9.51 6.99
N ARG A 30 11.64 -9.82 7.65
CA ARG A 30 11.18 -9.12 8.86
C ARG A 30 12.17 -9.27 10.02
N SER A 31 13.00 -10.33 10.04
CA SER A 31 14.03 -10.54 11.06
C SER A 31 15.30 -9.70 10.82
N GLY A 32 15.26 -8.76 9.86
CA GLY A 32 16.40 -7.94 9.46
C GLY A 32 17.44 -8.71 8.63
N LYS A 33 17.10 -9.90 8.12
CA LYS A 33 18.02 -10.78 7.38
C LYS A 33 17.66 -10.79 5.89
N ALA A 34 17.59 -9.62 5.26
CA ALA A 34 17.22 -9.47 3.86
C ALA A 34 18.10 -10.29 2.90
N TYR A 35 19.39 -10.45 3.20
CA TYR A 35 20.30 -11.33 2.44
C TYR A 35 19.80 -12.78 2.39
N LYS A 36 19.31 -13.33 3.50
CA LYS A 36 18.77 -14.70 3.54
C LYS A 36 17.50 -14.82 2.71
N ALA A 37 16.57 -13.86 2.84
CA ALA A 37 15.34 -13.82 2.05
C ALA A 37 15.64 -13.74 0.55
N TYR A 38 16.57 -12.87 0.15
CA TYR A 38 17.03 -12.74 -1.24
C TYR A 38 17.56 -14.06 -1.80
N HIS A 39 18.50 -14.72 -1.11
CA HIS A 39 19.09 -15.96 -1.60
C HIS A 39 18.09 -17.10 -1.66
N LEU A 40 17.20 -17.19 -0.67
CA LEU A 40 16.12 -18.18 -0.66
C LEU A 40 15.20 -18.02 -1.87
N LEU A 41 14.69 -16.81 -2.11
CA LEU A 41 13.76 -16.53 -3.22
C LEU A 41 14.43 -16.65 -4.60
N LYS A 42 15.68 -16.17 -4.72
CA LYS A 42 16.45 -16.24 -5.97
C LYS A 42 16.79 -17.67 -6.36
N GLY A 43 17.04 -18.56 -5.40
CA GLY A 43 17.32 -19.97 -5.65
C GLY A 43 16.14 -20.76 -6.20
N HIS A 44 14.90 -20.29 -6.02
CA HIS A 44 13.68 -21.05 -6.30
C HIS A 44 12.87 -20.51 -7.49
N SER A 45 13.41 -19.60 -8.30
CA SER A 45 12.79 -19.06 -9.54
C SER A 45 11.29 -18.75 -9.41
N CYS A 46 10.91 -18.06 -8.34
CA CYS A 46 9.50 -17.83 -7.99
C CYS A 46 8.77 -17.01 -9.05
N THR A 47 7.53 -17.39 -9.37
CA THR A 47 6.73 -16.70 -10.39
C THR A 47 5.64 -15.79 -9.82
N THR A 48 5.25 -16.00 -8.56
CA THR A 48 4.17 -15.26 -7.90
C THR A 48 4.51 -13.77 -7.70
N PRO A 49 3.52 -12.86 -7.81
CA PRO A 49 3.74 -11.43 -7.61
C PRO A 49 4.30 -11.09 -6.23
N GLN A 50 3.85 -11.79 -5.19
CA GLN A 50 4.29 -11.60 -3.81
C GLN A 50 5.78 -11.91 -3.62
N CYS A 51 6.26 -13.03 -4.18
CA CYS A 51 7.67 -13.38 -4.15
C CYS A 51 8.52 -12.40 -4.96
N LYS A 52 8.05 -11.98 -6.15
CA LYS A 52 8.74 -10.98 -6.98
C LYS A 52 8.89 -9.65 -6.25
N TYR A 53 7.81 -9.15 -5.64
CA TYR A 53 7.83 -7.92 -4.86
C TYR A 53 8.83 -8.02 -3.69
N LEU A 54 8.75 -9.09 -2.90
CA LEU A 54 9.65 -9.27 -1.75
C LEU A 54 11.13 -9.41 -2.18
N LEU A 55 11.39 -10.14 -3.27
CA LEU A 55 12.74 -10.26 -3.82
C LEU A 55 13.26 -8.90 -4.30
N ALA A 56 12.46 -8.12 -5.03
CA ALA A 56 12.83 -6.78 -5.47
C ALA A 56 13.07 -5.84 -4.28
N LYS A 57 12.26 -5.94 -3.21
CA LYS A 57 12.45 -5.18 -1.97
C LYS A 57 13.80 -5.51 -1.33
N CYS A 58 14.16 -6.80 -1.27
CA CYS A 58 15.49 -7.23 -0.81
C CYS A 58 16.60 -6.69 -1.72
N CYS A 59 16.41 -6.66 -3.04
CA CYS A 59 17.39 -6.08 -3.97
C CYS A 59 17.65 -4.60 -3.66
N VAL A 60 16.62 -3.82 -3.36
CA VAL A 60 16.77 -2.40 -3.00
C VAL A 60 17.56 -2.22 -1.71
N GLU A 61 17.31 -3.04 -0.68
CA GLU A 61 18.08 -3.00 0.57
C GLU A 61 19.55 -3.42 0.39
N LEU A 62 19.79 -4.38 -0.49
CA LEU A 62 21.14 -4.86 -0.83
C LEU A 62 21.84 -4.00 -1.89
N SER A 63 21.26 -2.85 -2.28
CA SER A 63 21.76 -1.95 -3.33
C SER A 63 21.93 -2.60 -4.72
N LYS A 64 21.21 -3.70 -4.98
CA LYS A 64 21.14 -4.42 -6.27
C LYS A 64 20.05 -3.83 -7.16
N LEU A 65 20.11 -2.52 -7.42
CA LEU A 65 19.01 -1.77 -8.04
C LEU A 65 18.63 -2.27 -9.45
N ALA A 66 19.61 -2.56 -10.30
CA ALA A 66 19.37 -3.06 -11.65
C ALA A 66 18.66 -4.43 -11.66
N GLU A 67 18.99 -5.31 -10.70
CA GLU A 67 18.33 -6.60 -10.54
C GLU A 67 16.90 -6.42 -10.03
N GLY A 68 16.69 -5.52 -9.07
CA GLY A 68 15.36 -5.17 -8.57
C GLY A 68 14.43 -4.66 -9.68
N GLU A 69 14.92 -3.78 -10.55
CA GLU A 69 14.18 -3.31 -11.72
C GLU A 69 13.80 -4.47 -12.64
N GLN A 70 14.76 -5.32 -13.01
CA GLN A 70 14.53 -6.46 -13.90
C GLN A 70 13.47 -7.44 -13.36
N ILE A 71 13.42 -7.66 -12.05
CA ILE A 71 12.40 -8.51 -11.41
C ILE A 71 11.01 -7.91 -11.61
N LEU A 72 10.85 -6.60 -11.47
CA LEU A 72 9.56 -5.92 -11.55
C LEU A 72 9.11 -5.69 -13.01
N THR A 73 9.99 -5.13 -13.84
CA THR A 73 9.65 -4.73 -15.22
C THR A 73 9.83 -5.84 -16.25
N GLY A 74 10.42 -6.97 -15.84
CA GLY A 74 10.91 -8.01 -16.75
C GLY A 74 12.34 -7.76 -17.22
N GLY A 75 13.04 -8.84 -17.57
CA GLY A 75 14.43 -8.82 -18.03
C GLY A 75 14.60 -8.34 -19.48
N VAL A 76 15.85 -8.11 -19.88
CA VAL A 76 16.27 -7.55 -21.18
C VAL A 76 15.75 -8.33 -22.40
N LEU A 77 15.49 -9.62 -22.25
CA LEU A 77 14.97 -10.48 -23.32
C LEU A 77 13.44 -10.48 -23.44
N ASN A 78 12.74 -10.01 -22.40
CA ASN A 78 11.30 -9.88 -22.40
C ASN A 78 10.92 -8.44 -22.75
N LYS A 79 9.76 -8.26 -23.38
CA LYS A 79 9.19 -6.92 -23.60
C LYS A 79 9.11 -6.21 -22.24
N GLN A 80 9.67 -5.00 -22.14
CA GLN A 80 9.53 -4.18 -20.93
C GLN A 80 8.03 -4.01 -20.64
N LYS A 81 7.63 -4.38 -19.41
CA LYS A 81 6.26 -4.24 -18.95
C LYS A 81 5.89 -2.75 -18.86
N SER A 82 4.72 -2.41 -19.37
CA SER A 82 4.11 -1.11 -19.13
C SER A 82 3.64 -1.01 -17.67
N GLN A 83 3.32 0.20 -17.21
CA GLN A 83 2.76 0.38 -15.86
C GLN A 83 1.42 -0.36 -15.69
N ASP A 84 0.60 -0.45 -16.75
CA ASP A 84 -0.68 -1.18 -16.69
C ASP A 84 -0.48 -2.70 -16.67
N ASP A 85 0.59 -3.21 -17.31
CA ASP A 85 0.97 -4.62 -17.16
C ASP A 85 1.39 -4.93 -15.71
N ILE A 86 2.10 -4.01 -15.05
CA ILE A 86 2.47 -4.12 -13.63
C ILE A 86 1.22 -4.10 -12.75
N VAL A 87 0.27 -3.20 -13.02
CA VAL A 87 -1.00 -3.17 -12.28
C VAL A 87 -1.75 -4.49 -12.42
N THR A 88 -1.81 -5.03 -13.64
CA THR A 88 -2.49 -6.30 -13.92
C THR A 88 -1.80 -7.49 -13.22
N GLU A 89 -0.47 -7.55 -13.23
CA GLU A 89 0.27 -8.67 -12.64
C GLU A 89 0.28 -8.64 -11.11
N PHE A 90 0.41 -7.46 -10.50
CA PHE A 90 0.55 -7.33 -9.05
C PHE A 90 -0.77 -7.03 -8.33
N GLY A 91 -1.85 -6.71 -9.05
CA GLY A 91 -3.19 -6.51 -8.51
C GLY A 91 -3.19 -5.52 -7.34
N ASP A 92 -3.68 -5.95 -6.19
CA ASP A 92 -3.77 -5.13 -4.97
C ASP A 92 -2.40 -4.63 -4.47
N SER A 93 -1.31 -5.34 -4.80
CA SER A 93 0.05 -4.95 -4.43
C SER A 93 0.74 -4.04 -5.47
N SER A 94 0.03 -3.67 -6.54
CA SER A 94 0.57 -2.84 -7.62
C SER A 94 1.02 -1.46 -7.13
N CYS A 95 0.25 -0.83 -6.25
CA CYS A 95 0.58 0.50 -5.70
C CYS A 95 1.96 0.49 -4.99
N PHE A 96 2.24 -0.52 -4.18
CA PHE A 96 3.55 -0.70 -3.52
C PHE A 96 4.66 -1.05 -4.50
N THR A 97 4.33 -1.85 -5.51
CA THR A 97 5.28 -2.27 -6.54
C THR A 97 5.73 -1.09 -7.39
N LEU A 98 4.79 -0.23 -7.81
CA LEU A 98 5.06 1.00 -8.53
C LEU A 98 5.85 2.01 -7.68
N ALA A 99 5.54 2.13 -6.39
CA ALA A 99 6.32 2.97 -5.48
C ALA A 99 7.77 2.48 -5.34
N LEU A 100 7.98 1.17 -5.21
CA LEU A 100 9.31 0.56 -5.15
C LEU A 100 10.08 0.77 -6.47
N LEU A 101 9.41 0.64 -7.61
CA LEU A 101 9.98 0.91 -8.92
C LEU A 101 10.36 2.40 -9.08
N GLY A 102 9.50 3.31 -8.59
CA GLY A 102 9.78 4.73 -8.51
C GLY A 102 11.04 5.02 -7.70
N GLN A 103 11.21 4.37 -6.55
CA GLN A 103 12.41 4.47 -5.73
C GLN A 103 13.66 3.99 -6.45
N ILE A 104 13.58 2.88 -7.19
CA ILE A 104 14.69 2.36 -8.00
C ILE A 104 15.06 3.37 -9.10
N TYR A 105 14.09 3.93 -9.81
CA TYR A 105 14.34 4.93 -10.84
C TYR A 105 14.98 6.20 -10.27
N CYS A 106 14.50 6.69 -9.12
CA CYS A 106 15.11 7.85 -8.47
C CYS A 106 16.54 7.57 -8.01
N LYS A 107 16.81 6.40 -7.41
CA LYS A 107 18.18 6.00 -7.00
C LYS A 107 19.12 5.72 -8.18
N THR A 108 18.61 5.63 -9.40
CA THR A 108 19.39 5.44 -10.63
C THR A 108 19.37 6.69 -11.52
N ASP A 109 19.11 7.86 -10.92
CA ASP A 109 19.10 9.18 -11.56
C ASP A 109 18.09 9.35 -12.71
N ARG A 110 17.06 8.48 -12.77
CA ARG A 110 15.98 8.52 -13.77
C ARG A 110 14.73 9.16 -13.15
N LEU A 111 14.85 10.39 -12.67
CA LEU A 111 13.82 11.07 -11.87
C LEU A 111 12.46 11.16 -12.58
N GLY A 112 12.43 11.45 -13.89
CA GLY A 112 11.17 11.53 -14.64
C GLY A 112 10.36 10.24 -14.63
N LYS A 113 11.01 9.09 -14.89
CA LYS A 113 10.36 7.77 -14.78
C LYS A 113 9.95 7.44 -13.35
N GLY A 114 10.76 7.88 -12.37
CA GLY A 114 10.44 7.75 -10.96
C GLY A 114 9.15 8.48 -10.59
N ALA A 115 9.01 9.73 -11.04
CA ALA A 115 7.83 10.56 -10.83
C ALA A 115 6.57 9.93 -11.43
N GLU A 116 6.64 9.45 -12.68
CA GLU A 116 5.54 8.74 -13.33
C GLU A 116 5.08 7.51 -12.53
N CYS A 117 6.01 6.73 -11.99
CA CYS A 117 5.68 5.55 -11.18
C CYS A 117 5.04 5.94 -9.84
N TYR A 118 5.51 7.00 -9.19
CA TYR A 118 4.90 7.50 -7.95
C TYR A 118 3.49 8.06 -8.18
N GLN A 119 3.28 8.80 -9.26
CA GLN A 119 1.94 9.31 -9.62
C GLN A 119 0.97 8.16 -9.87
N LYS A 120 1.38 7.14 -10.64
CA LYS A 120 0.56 5.94 -10.87
C LYS A 120 0.31 5.18 -9.57
N SER A 121 1.31 5.04 -8.70
CA SER A 121 1.14 4.44 -7.36
C SER A 121 0.04 5.14 -6.54
N LEU A 122 0.04 6.47 -6.55
CA LEU A 122 -0.96 7.30 -5.85
C LEU A 122 -2.35 7.24 -6.48
N SER A 123 -2.44 7.07 -7.80
CA SER A 123 -3.75 6.86 -8.45
C SER A 123 -4.37 5.52 -8.10
N GLU A 124 -3.56 4.48 -7.87
CA GLU A 124 -4.03 3.17 -7.40
C GLU A 124 -4.37 3.21 -5.90
N ASN A 125 -3.57 3.89 -5.09
CA ASN A 125 -3.79 3.99 -3.65
C ASN A 125 -3.47 5.41 -3.12
N PRO A 126 -4.50 6.22 -2.81
CA PRO A 126 -4.31 7.58 -2.34
C PRO A 126 -3.78 7.65 -0.89
N PHE A 127 -3.67 6.54 -0.14
CA PHE A 127 -3.19 6.57 1.24
C PHE A 127 -1.67 6.50 1.38
N LEU A 128 -0.95 6.36 0.27
CA LEU A 128 0.50 6.22 0.30
C LEU A 128 1.17 7.59 0.46
N TRP A 129 1.60 7.92 1.68
CA TRP A 129 2.35 9.14 1.94
C TRP A 129 3.74 9.14 1.25
N SER A 130 4.47 8.02 1.31
CA SER A 130 5.87 7.97 0.85
C SER A 130 6.06 8.32 -0.63
N PRO A 131 5.22 7.86 -1.59
CA PRO A 131 5.27 8.32 -2.97
C PRO A 131 5.03 9.82 -3.13
N PHE A 132 4.05 10.38 -2.42
CA PHE A 132 3.75 11.82 -2.45
C PHE A 132 4.92 12.65 -1.91
N GLU A 133 5.48 12.24 -0.76
CA GLU A 133 6.67 12.86 -0.19
C GLU A 133 7.86 12.80 -1.16
N SER A 134 8.07 11.65 -1.80
CA SER A 134 9.16 11.46 -2.76
C SER A 134 9.01 12.36 -3.98
N LEU A 135 7.79 12.55 -4.49
CA LEU A 135 7.49 13.51 -5.57
C LEU A 135 7.90 14.93 -5.19
N CYS A 136 7.51 15.38 -3.99
CA CYS A 136 7.89 16.70 -3.50
C CYS A 136 9.43 16.85 -3.38
N GLN A 137 10.12 15.81 -2.90
CA GLN A 137 11.58 15.83 -2.74
C GLN A 137 12.34 15.91 -4.07
N ILE A 138 11.82 15.29 -5.14
CA ILE A 138 12.43 15.37 -6.48
C ILE A 138 12.07 16.66 -7.25
N GLY A 139 11.26 17.53 -6.64
CA GLY A 139 10.90 18.85 -7.18
C GLY A 139 9.55 18.92 -7.91
N GLU A 140 8.80 17.83 -7.95
CA GLU A 140 7.42 17.83 -8.47
C GLU A 140 6.49 18.60 -7.53
N ARG A 141 5.37 19.10 -8.08
CA ARG A 141 4.36 19.84 -7.31
C ARG A 141 2.99 19.18 -7.44
N PRO A 142 2.82 17.96 -6.93
CA PRO A 142 1.53 17.28 -6.93
C PRO A 142 0.48 18.07 -6.12
N ASP A 143 -0.73 18.21 -6.66
CA ASP A 143 -1.85 18.84 -5.95
C ASP A 143 -2.42 17.87 -4.89
N PRO A 144 -2.29 18.16 -3.58
CA PRO A 144 -2.77 17.27 -2.53
C PRO A 144 -4.28 17.03 -2.60
N GLU A 145 -5.05 18.05 -2.97
CA GLU A 145 -6.51 17.96 -3.02
C GLU A 145 -6.98 17.04 -4.15
N GLN A 146 -6.17 16.87 -5.19
CA GLN A 146 -6.44 15.96 -6.30
C GLN A 146 -6.07 14.51 -5.98
N ILE A 147 -4.99 14.31 -5.22
CA ILE A 147 -4.44 12.98 -4.93
C ILE A 147 -5.20 12.29 -3.81
N PHE A 148 -5.46 12.99 -2.70
CA PHE A 148 -6.07 12.41 -1.52
C PHE A 148 -7.62 12.41 -1.60
N LYS A 149 -8.17 12.10 -2.78
CA LYS A 149 -9.62 12.03 -3.01
C LYS A 149 -10.17 10.67 -2.60
N LEU A 150 -11.10 10.69 -1.65
CA LEU A 150 -11.79 9.49 -1.16
C LEU A 150 -12.72 8.85 -2.21
N THR A 151 -13.05 9.55 -3.29
CA THR A 151 -13.88 9.00 -4.38
C THR A 151 -13.22 7.80 -5.06
N SER A 152 -11.88 7.71 -5.01
CA SER A 152 -11.10 6.57 -5.49
C SER A 152 -11.33 5.28 -4.68
N LEU A 153 -12.02 5.34 -3.53
CA LEU A 153 -12.33 4.18 -2.68
C LEU A 153 -13.44 3.28 -3.21
N GLN A 154 -14.27 3.73 -4.16
CA GLN A 154 -15.30 2.86 -4.73
C GLN A 154 -14.69 1.61 -5.40
N SER A 155 -13.46 1.70 -5.89
CA SER A 155 -12.68 0.57 -6.41
C SER A 155 -12.20 -0.40 -5.32
N PHE A 156 -11.93 0.08 -4.10
CA PHE A 156 -11.49 -0.76 -2.96
C PHE A 156 -12.64 -1.48 -2.25
N ILE A 157 -13.83 -0.86 -2.22
CA ILE A 157 -15.00 -1.40 -1.50
C ILE A 157 -15.78 -2.42 -2.38
N GLY A 158 -15.60 -2.40 -3.70
CA GLY A 158 -16.34 -3.25 -4.65
C GLY A 158 -15.92 -4.73 -4.71
N GLY A 159 -14.87 -5.14 -3.98
CA GLY A 159 -14.30 -6.50 -4.05
C GLY A 159 -14.96 -7.57 -3.17
N SER A 160 -16.00 -7.26 -2.40
CA SER A 160 -16.65 -8.27 -1.56
C SER A 160 -18.13 -7.99 -1.30
N GLY A 161 -18.99 -8.81 -1.90
CA GLY A 161 -20.34 -9.13 -1.40
C GLY A 161 -21.41 -8.08 -1.68
N GLY A 162 -22.50 -8.50 -2.31
CA GLY A 162 -23.57 -7.61 -2.78
C GLY A 162 -24.23 -6.74 -1.71
N GLY A 163 -24.47 -5.49 -2.08
CA GLY A 163 -25.30 -4.52 -1.36
C GLY A 163 -25.72 -3.41 -2.33
N ALA A 164 -27.03 -3.15 -2.39
CA ALA A 164 -27.75 -2.34 -3.38
C ALA A 164 -27.19 -0.92 -3.64
N PRO A 165 -27.49 -0.30 -4.80
CA PRO A 165 -26.99 1.04 -5.12
C PRO A 165 -27.60 2.09 -4.18
N ILE A 166 -26.72 2.86 -3.52
CA ILE A 166 -27.10 4.06 -2.77
C ILE A 166 -27.23 5.20 -3.77
N PHE A 167 -28.45 5.60 -4.08
CA PHE A 167 -28.75 6.82 -4.83
C PHE A 167 -28.43 8.07 -3.97
N PRO A 168 -27.93 9.17 -4.56
CA PRO A 168 -27.70 10.41 -3.82
C PRO A 168 -29.04 11.11 -3.53
N ILE A 169 -29.38 11.27 -2.25
CA ILE A 169 -30.54 12.04 -1.80
C ILE A 169 -30.16 13.52 -1.76
N SER A 170 -30.76 14.32 -2.65
CA SER A 170 -30.78 15.78 -2.56
C SER A 170 -31.76 16.25 -1.46
N PRO A 171 -31.53 17.42 -0.82
CA PRO A 171 -32.32 17.85 0.32
C PRO A 171 -33.53 18.70 -0.10
N ALA A 172 -34.76 18.30 0.23
CA ALA A 172 -35.87 19.24 0.39
C ALA A 172 -37.07 18.64 1.13
N HIS A 173 -37.47 19.36 2.19
CA HIS A 173 -38.84 19.55 2.70
C HIS A 173 -39.52 18.43 3.53
N THR A 174 -39.58 18.67 4.85
CA THR A 174 -40.56 18.15 5.83
C THR A 174 -42.01 18.55 5.47
N PRO A 175 -43.10 17.82 5.85
CA PRO A 175 -43.50 17.70 7.26
C PRO A 175 -44.23 16.41 7.73
N SER A 176 -44.10 16.16 9.05
CA SER A 176 -45.11 15.65 10.01
C SER A 176 -45.78 14.27 9.83
N HIS A 177 -45.53 13.34 10.76
CA HIS A 177 -46.37 13.04 11.93
C HIS A 177 -46.06 11.62 12.50
N ASN A 178 -45.42 11.59 13.69
CA ASN A 178 -45.75 10.75 14.86
C ASN A 178 -45.91 9.22 14.72
N VAL A 179 -45.02 8.43 15.36
CA VAL A 179 -45.18 7.84 16.72
C VAL A 179 -44.36 6.53 16.92
N LEU A 180 -43.54 6.55 18.00
CA LEU A 180 -43.07 5.47 18.90
C LEU A 180 -42.35 4.23 18.30
N HIS A 181 -41.28 3.65 18.88
CA HIS A 181 -40.91 3.50 20.30
C HIS A 181 -39.45 2.96 20.43
N ARG A 182 -38.75 3.40 21.49
CA ARG A 182 -37.47 2.91 22.11
C ARG A 182 -36.15 3.19 21.37
N GLN A 183 -35.41 4.25 21.74
CA GLN A 183 -34.53 4.41 22.93
C GLN A 183 -33.18 3.69 22.70
N VAL A 184 -32.13 4.38 22.21
CA VAL A 184 -31.31 5.44 22.83
C VAL A 184 -30.60 4.97 24.09
N ASP A 185 -29.27 4.87 24.00
CA ASP A 185 -28.37 5.47 24.98
C ASP A 185 -27.05 5.81 24.26
N SER A 186 -26.84 7.09 23.93
CA SER A 186 -26.06 8.05 24.73
C SER A 186 -24.61 8.07 24.22
N LEU A 187 -24.23 8.94 23.27
CA LEU A 187 -24.12 10.39 23.42
C LEU A 187 -23.33 10.78 24.69
N CYS A 188 -22.04 10.41 24.74
CA CYS A 188 -21.09 11.17 25.56
C CYS A 188 -20.79 12.49 24.86
N LEU A 189 -21.65 13.46 25.12
CA LEU A 189 -21.51 14.87 24.79
C LEU A 189 -20.95 15.59 26.03
N ILE A 190 -20.07 16.57 25.79
CA ILE A 190 -19.75 17.75 26.62
C ILE A 190 -18.84 17.57 27.85
N ILE A 191 -17.56 18.00 27.72
CA ILE A 191 -16.95 19.16 28.44
C ILE A 191 -15.82 19.66 27.50
N GLY A 192 -15.65 20.92 27.13
CA GLY A 192 -16.34 22.15 27.50
C GLY A 192 -15.88 23.28 26.57
N SER A 193 -16.79 24.21 26.35
CA SER A 193 -16.66 25.39 25.49
C SER A 193 -15.57 26.36 25.97
N SER A 194 -14.73 26.86 25.06
CA SER A 194 -14.57 28.30 24.74
C SER A 194 -13.22 28.58 24.05
N SER A 195 -13.29 29.39 22.99
CA SER A 195 -12.22 30.19 22.35
C SER A 195 -11.09 29.50 21.54
N SER A 196 -11.19 29.71 20.22
CA SER A 196 -10.13 30.01 19.23
C SER A 196 -9.03 28.96 18.91
N SER A 197 -9.00 28.60 17.61
CA SER A 197 -7.80 28.20 16.83
C SER A 197 -7.13 26.85 17.12
N SER A 198 -7.70 25.73 16.64
CA SER A 198 -6.96 24.43 16.66
C SER A 198 -7.45 23.34 15.69
N SER A 199 -8.33 23.64 14.73
CA SER A 199 -8.93 22.63 13.83
C SER A 199 -7.97 21.97 12.83
N SER A 200 -6.78 22.53 12.58
CA SER A 200 -5.75 21.91 11.74
C SER A 200 -4.97 20.81 12.48
N ALA A 201 -4.81 20.90 13.80
CA ALA A 201 -4.00 19.96 14.58
C ALA A 201 -4.71 18.60 14.79
N PHE A 202 -6.04 18.60 14.90
CA PHE A 202 -6.81 17.36 15.09
C PHE A 202 -6.91 16.51 13.82
N SER A 203 -6.95 17.12 12.64
CA SER A 203 -6.92 16.41 11.35
C SER A 203 -5.55 15.77 11.09
N SER A 204 -4.46 16.51 11.39
CA SER A 204 -3.10 15.98 11.29
C SER A 204 -2.86 14.80 12.24
N CYS A 205 -3.46 14.81 13.44
CA CYS A 205 -3.31 13.73 14.41
C CYS A 205 -4.02 12.43 13.97
N PHE A 206 -5.17 12.53 13.30
CA PHE A 206 -5.90 11.36 12.79
C PHE A 206 -5.18 10.70 11.59
N ILE A 207 -4.56 11.52 10.74
CA ILE A 207 -3.74 11.05 9.61
C ILE A 207 -2.45 10.38 10.12
N LEU A 208 -1.79 10.99 11.12
CA LEU A 208 -0.60 10.40 11.74
C LEU A 208 -0.89 9.06 12.44
N LEU A 209 -2.04 8.92 13.09
CA LEU A 209 -2.45 7.66 13.73
C LEU A 209 -2.74 6.55 12.71
N ALA A 210 -3.35 6.89 11.56
CA ALA A 210 -3.54 5.95 10.47
C ALA A 210 -2.20 5.53 9.82
N SER A 211 -1.27 6.48 9.64
CA SER A 211 0.08 6.20 9.13
C SER A 211 0.91 5.33 10.10
N PHE A 212 0.77 5.52 11.41
CA PHE A 212 1.47 4.72 12.41
C PHE A 212 0.99 3.26 12.44
N PHE A 213 -0.30 3.02 12.18
CA PHE A 213 -0.85 1.66 12.13
C PHE A 213 -0.49 0.92 10.83
N PHE A 214 -0.39 1.64 9.72
CA PHE A 214 -0.08 1.05 8.41
C PHE A 214 1.41 0.69 8.25
N PHE A 215 2.32 1.53 8.76
CA PHE A 215 3.77 1.38 8.58
C PHE A 215 4.39 0.23 9.39
N PHE A 216 3.69 -0.29 10.41
CA PHE A 216 4.19 -1.42 11.21
C PHE A 216 3.66 -2.79 10.77
N PHE A 217 2.66 -2.81 9.87
CA PHE A 217 1.97 -4.05 9.47
C PHE A 217 2.16 -4.46 8.00
N PHE A 218 2.58 -3.56 7.11
CA PHE A 218 2.93 -3.86 5.70
C PHE A 218 4.35 -3.40 5.35
#